data_AF-A0A4U9U166-F1
#
_entry.id   AF-A0A4U9U166-F1
#
_cell.length_a   1.000
_cell.length_b   1.000
_cell.length_c   1.000
_cell.angle_alpha   90.00
_cell.angle_beta   90.00
_cell.angle_gamma   90.00
#
_symmetry.space_group_name_H-M   'P 1'
#
loop_
_entity.id
_entity.type
_entity.pdbx_description
1 polymer ?
#
loop_
_entity_poly.entity_id
_entity_poly.type
_entity_poly.pdbx_seq_one_letter_code
_entity_poly.pdbx_strand_id
1 'polypeptide(L)'
;MPNKPGNLAKYEDLITFVTDRPGHDMRYAIDASKIDRELGWKPQETFESGIRKTVEWYLANQAWWSRVKDGSYAGERLGLTR
;
A
#
# COMPACT_ATOMS: atom_id res chain seq x y z
N MET A 1 -15.36 -12.99 1.89
CA MET A 1 -15.25 -11.54 2.17
C MET A 1 -15.35 -11.35 3.67
N PRO A 2 -14.49 -10.54 4.32
CA PRO A 2 -14.72 -10.18 5.71
C PRO A 2 -16.11 -9.57 5.86
N ASN A 3 -16.74 -9.75 7.03
CA ASN A 3 -18.05 -9.17 7.29
C ASN A 3 -17.92 -7.64 7.29
N LYS A 4 -18.65 -6.97 6.39
CA LYS A 4 -18.72 -5.51 6.35
C LYS A 4 -19.32 -5.00 7.67
N PRO A 5 -18.66 -4.06 8.38
CA PRO A 5 -19.26 -3.40 9.55
C PRO A 5 -20.66 -2.86 9.24
N GLY A 6 -21.62 -3.09 10.14
CA GLY A 6 -23.04 -2.82 9.89
C GLY A 6 -23.38 -1.35 9.66
N ASN A 7 -22.49 -0.43 10.01
CA ASN A 7 -22.63 1.02 9.84
C ASN A 7 -22.11 1.55 8.50
N LEU A 8 -21.46 0.73 7.67
CA LEU A 8 -20.99 1.15 6.34
C LEU A 8 -22.07 0.85 5.31
N ALA A 9 -22.31 1.70 4.32
CA ALA A 9 -23.15 1.36 3.17
C ALA A 9 -22.30 0.62 2.11
N LYS A 10 -21.09 1.10 1.85
CA LYS A 10 -20.08 0.54 0.94
C LYS A 10 -18.69 0.63 1.56
N TYR A 11 -17.74 -0.18 1.08
CA TYR A 11 -16.36 -0.14 1.60
C TYR A 11 -15.64 1.19 1.31
N GLU A 12 -16.02 1.88 0.23
CA GLU A 12 -15.52 3.21 -0.10
C GLU A 12 -15.80 4.26 1.00
N ASP A 13 -16.79 4.02 1.86
CA ASP A 13 -17.11 4.91 2.98
C ASP A 13 -15.97 4.96 4.03
N LEU A 14 -14.97 4.07 3.93
CA LEU A 14 -13.76 4.10 4.76
C LEU A 14 -12.71 5.12 4.27
N ILE A 15 -12.90 5.76 3.11
CA ILE A 15 -11.94 6.70 2.52
C ILE A 15 -12.13 8.10 3.12
N THR A 16 -11.04 8.70 3.61
CA THR A 16 -11.00 10.11 4.06
C THR A 16 -9.91 10.85 3.30
N PHE A 17 -10.29 11.92 2.60
CA PHE A 17 -9.33 12.82 1.95
C PHE A 17 -8.73 13.77 2.97
N VAL A 18 -7.41 13.92 2.93
CA VAL A 18 -6.65 14.85 3.78
C VAL A 18 -5.81 15.77 2.89
N THR A 19 -5.30 16.87 3.43
CA THR A 19 -4.39 17.77 2.71
C THR A 19 -3.25 16.98 2.07
N ASP A 20 -2.89 17.27 0.82
CA ASP A 20 -1.80 16.56 0.13
C ASP A 20 -0.42 16.84 0.76
N ARG A 21 0.58 16.01 0.48
CA ARG A 21 1.96 16.19 0.97
C ARG A 21 2.70 17.21 0.10
N PRO A 22 3.41 18.20 0.70
CA PRO A 22 4.30 19.07 -0.06
C PRO A 22 5.34 18.27 -0.86
N GLY A 23 5.44 18.52 -2.17
CA GLY A 23 6.37 17.82 -3.06
C GLY A 23 5.94 16.40 -3.44
N HIS A 24 4.64 16.09 -3.42
CA HIS A 24 4.12 14.84 -3.97
C HIS A 24 4.18 14.89 -5.51
N ASP A 25 5.10 14.14 -6.12
CA ASP A 25 5.15 13.99 -7.57
C ASP A 25 3.90 13.26 -8.07
N MET A 26 3.23 13.84 -9.06
CA MET A 26 1.92 13.37 -9.53
C MET A 26 1.97 12.08 -10.34
N ARG A 27 3.11 11.77 -10.96
CA ARG A 27 3.23 10.64 -11.88
C ARG A 27 4.64 10.10 -11.96
N TYR A 28 4.76 8.82 -11.65
CA TYR A 28 5.90 8.00 -12.04
C TYR A 28 5.46 6.95 -13.04
N ALA A 29 6.27 6.76 -14.09
CA ALA A 29 6.08 5.70 -15.07
C ALA A 29 7.46 5.23 -15.54
N ILE A 30 7.64 3.91 -15.61
CA ILE A 30 8.90 3.28 -16.01
C ILE A 30 8.65 2.45 -17.28
N ASP A 31 9.53 2.59 -18.27
CA ASP A 31 9.62 1.67 -19.39
C ASP A 31 10.64 0.57 -19.06
N ALA A 32 10.14 -0.66 -18.88
CA ALA A 32 10.93 -1.85 -18.58
C ALA A 32 11.29 -2.68 -19.82
N SER A 33 11.10 -2.17 -21.03
CA SER A 33 11.37 -2.90 -22.29
C SER A 33 12.82 -3.34 -22.44
N LYS A 34 13.77 -2.59 -21.85
CA LYS A 34 15.20 -2.93 -21.90
C LYS A 34 15.50 -4.24 -21.17
N ILE A 35 15.08 -4.35 -19.90
CA ILE A 35 15.38 -5.53 -19.07
C ILE A 35 14.65 -6.77 -19.57
N ASP A 36 13.45 -6.57 -20.11
CA ASP A 36 12.70 -7.61 -20.81
C ASP A 36 13.47 -8.15 -22.02
N ARG A 37 13.88 -7.28 -22.94
CA ARG A 37 14.60 -7.70 -24.16
C ARG A 37 15.97 -8.31 -23.86
N GLU A 38 16.73 -7.73 -22.92
CA GLU A 38 18.13 -8.11 -22.70
C GLU A 38 18.28 -9.29 -21.74
N LEU A 39 17.38 -9.42 -20.75
CA LEU A 39 17.47 -10.44 -19.70
C LEU A 39 16.26 -11.39 -19.67
N GLY A 40 15.25 -11.18 -20.51
CA GLY A 40 14.02 -11.96 -20.50
C GLY A 40 13.16 -11.73 -19.25
N TRP A 41 13.42 -10.67 -18.48
CA TRP A 41 12.70 -10.43 -17.24
C TRP A 41 11.26 -9.99 -17.53
N LYS A 42 10.32 -10.65 -16.84
CA LYS A 42 8.90 -10.30 -16.83
C LYS A 42 8.38 -10.36 -15.40
N PRO A 43 7.42 -9.50 -15.00
CA PRO A 43 6.77 -9.64 -13.71
C PRO A 43 5.97 -10.95 -13.65
N GLN A 44 6.07 -11.66 -12.53
CA GLN A 44 5.28 -12.87 -12.27
C GLN A 44 3.89 -12.56 -11.71
N GLU A 45 3.70 -11.34 -11.18
CA GLU A 45 2.46 -10.89 -10.57
C GLU A 45 1.83 -9.76 -11.39
N THR A 46 0.50 -9.73 -11.44
CA THR A 46 -0.24 -8.51 -11.79
C THR A 46 -0.43 -7.67 -10.53
N PHE A 47 -0.91 -6.43 -10.67
CA PHE A 47 -1.27 -5.62 -9.51
C PHE A 47 -2.34 -6.32 -8.65
N GLU A 48 -3.36 -6.90 -9.27
CA GLU A 48 -4.46 -7.58 -8.56
C GLU A 48 -3.98 -8.78 -7.74
N SER A 49 -3.13 -9.65 -8.32
CA SER A 49 -2.61 -10.81 -7.59
C SER A 49 -1.65 -10.38 -6.48
N GLY A 50 -0.78 -9.40 -6.76
CA GLY A 50 0.18 -8.87 -5.80
C GLY A 50 -0.49 -8.20 -4.59
N ILE A 51 -1.48 -7.32 -4.82
CA ILE A 51 -2.15 -6.61 -3.72
C ILE A 51 -2.97 -7.58 -2.86
N ARG A 52 -3.60 -8.60 -3.46
CA ARG A 52 -4.30 -9.65 -2.71
C ARG A 52 -3.35 -10.42 -1.78
N LYS A 53 -2.25 -10.94 -2.31
CA LYS A 53 -1.22 -11.65 -1.53
C LYS A 53 -0.63 -10.77 -0.43
N THR A 54 -0.46 -9.47 -0.71
CA THR A 54 0.01 -8.49 0.28
C THR A 54 -0.97 -8.37 1.44
N VAL A 55 -2.27 -8.17 1.18
CA VAL A 55 -3.30 -8.10 2.24
C VAL A 55 -3.34 -9.39 3.05
N GLU A 56 -3.34 -10.55 2.39
CA GLU A 56 -3.31 -11.87 3.04
C GLU A 56 -2.08 -12.02 3.94
N TRP A 57 -0.91 -11.57 3.49
CA TRP A 57 0.31 -11.59 4.29
C TRP A 57 0.18 -10.74 5.56
N TYR A 58 -0.35 -9.51 5.47
CA TYR A 58 -0.53 -8.65 6.66
C TYR A 58 -1.51 -9.25 7.69
N LEU A 59 -2.56 -9.92 7.22
CA LEU A 59 -3.51 -10.62 8.09
C LEU A 59 -2.87 -11.83 8.78
N ALA A 60 -2.04 -12.59 8.06
CA ALA A 60 -1.36 -13.77 8.59
C ALA A 60 -0.16 -13.45 9.50
N ASN A 61 0.41 -12.24 9.41
CA ASN A 61 1.67 -11.88 10.06
C ASN A 61 1.51 -10.79 11.13
N GLN A 62 0.43 -10.85 11.94
CA GLN A 62 0.17 -9.86 12.99
C GLN A 62 1.33 -9.64 13.96
N ALA A 63 1.97 -10.72 14.42
CA ALA A 63 3.10 -10.63 15.34
C ALA A 63 4.27 -9.84 14.74
N TRP A 64 4.45 -9.86 13.41
CA TRP A 64 5.50 -9.12 12.74
C TRP A 64 5.26 -7.62 12.79
N TRP A 65 4.12 -7.13 12.27
CA TRP A 65 3.89 -5.68 12.20
C TRP A 65 3.55 -5.06 13.56
N SER A 66 3.06 -5.86 14.52
CA SER A 66 2.81 -5.36 15.89
C SER A 66 4.11 -4.89 16.54
N ARG A 67 5.23 -5.59 16.31
CA ARG A 67 6.58 -5.20 16.77
C ARG A 67 7.23 -4.05 16.00
N VAL A 68 6.64 -3.65 14.87
CA VAL A 68 7.09 -2.45 14.14
C VAL A 68 6.38 -1.23 14.72
N LYS A 69 5.13 -1.39 15.16
CA LYS A 69 4.31 -0.35 15.77
C LYS A 69 4.60 -0.08 17.24
N ASP A 70 5.23 -1.00 17.97
CA ASP A 70 5.59 -0.82 19.38
C ASP A 70 6.88 0.00 19.60
N GLY A 71 7.60 0.34 18.51
CA GLY A 71 8.75 1.26 18.49
C GLY A 71 8.38 2.75 18.38
N SER A 72 9.37 3.61 18.16
CA SER A 72 9.28 5.09 18.16
C SER A 72 8.38 5.73 17.08
N TYR A 73 7.59 4.95 16.35
CA TYR A 73 6.74 5.43 15.26
C TYR A 73 5.27 5.41 15.67
N ALA A 74 4.78 6.55 16.14
CA ALA A 74 3.40 6.71 16.64
C ALA A 74 2.33 6.82 15.53
N GLY A 75 2.71 6.64 14.26
CA GLY A 75 1.79 6.79 13.13
C GLY A 75 1.36 8.23 12.84
N GLU A 76 2.04 9.21 13.43
CA GLU A 76 1.87 10.62 13.11
C GLU A 76 2.28 10.92 11.65
N ARG A 77 1.64 11.93 11.08
CA ARG A 77 1.95 12.39 9.73
C ARG A 77 3.29 13.12 9.74
N LEU A 78 4.33 12.46 9.24
CA LEU A 78 5.65 13.05 9.07
C LEU A 78 5.70 13.99 7.85
N GLY A 79 6.61 14.98 7.88
CA GLY A 79 6.85 15.91 6.77
C GLY A 79 5.86 17.08 6.68
N LEU A 80 5.24 17.47 7.80
CA LEU A 80 4.37 18.64 7.90
C LEU A 80 5.10 19.93 8.31
N THR A 81 6.29 19.83 8.90
CA THR A 81 7.10 20.97 9.34
C THR A 81 8.18 21.31 8.32
N ARG A 82 8.41 22.62 8.13
CA ARG A 82 9.63 23.16 7.52
C ARG A 82 10.75 23.22 8.55
#